data_AF-A0A0J8RQ55-F1
#
_entry.id   AF-A0A0J8RQ55-F1
#
_cell.length_a   1.000
_cell.length_b   1.000
_cell.length_c   1.000
_cell.angle_alpha   90.00
_cell.angle_beta   90.00
_cell.angle_gamma   90.00
#
_symmetry.space_group_name_H-M   'P 1'
#
loop_
_entity.id
_entity.type
_entity.pdbx_description
1 polymer ?
#
loop_
_entity_poly.entity_id
_entity_poly.type
_entity_poly.pdbx_seq_one_letter_code
_entity_poly.pdbx_strand_id
1 'polypeptide(L)'
;MLSGLTRLSDLRFDALTEVDNINFEALPALQQLTFSKVVTKASKLRVTNTDLRNLNGIDLETVGDMEISNNPHMTEVNVNKITNATGFVSFSANSVNLKIMFPNLQNALNMTFRNASEVSLPSLKKTTGLLGFYSNFFEDFSAPNLTSTGDLVLVDNSKLSNISLPALETVRGAFQIANNTALKSITNVPKLETINGALDFAGNFSEVDLPKLDEVRGQFNMQSSGDLDCEPWEKMKANVRGKFTCRGGVRTLSPGIPATLALAQANPLALLSLATSPQAE
;
A
#
# COMPACT_ATOMS: atom_id res chain seq x y z
N MET A 1 13.10 -11.90 20.31
CA MET A 1 12.02 -12.65 19.62
C MET A 1 11.17 -13.31 20.67
N LEU A 2 9.85 -13.15 20.59
CA LEU A 2 8.86 -13.89 21.38
C LEU A 2 7.96 -14.64 20.41
N SER A 3 7.89 -15.97 20.54
CA SER A 3 7.12 -16.81 19.65
C SER A 3 6.41 -17.95 20.39
N GLY A 4 5.16 -18.25 20.01
CA GLY A 4 4.41 -19.42 20.48
C GLY A 4 3.93 -19.37 21.93
N LEU A 5 3.95 -18.21 22.58
CA LEU A 5 3.52 -18.05 23.98
C LEU A 5 2.00 -17.83 24.05
N THR A 6 1.23 -18.90 23.88
CA THR A 6 -0.23 -18.87 23.70
C THR A 6 -1.05 -18.35 24.89
N ARG A 7 -0.43 -18.22 26.07
CA ARG A 7 -1.07 -17.69 27.29
C ARG A 7 -0.54 -16.31 27.70
N LEU A 8 0.48 -15.79 27.02
CA LEU A 8 1.05 -14.48 27.36
C LEU A 8 0.02 -13.40 27.02
N SER A 9 -0.57 -12.78 28.03
CA SER A 9 -1.64 -11.78 27.84
C SER A 9 -1.20 -10.33 27.94
N ASP A 10 -0.12 -10.08 28.69
CA ASP A 10 0.53 -8.79 28.85
C ASP A 10 2.04 -8.97 28.69
N LEU A 11 2.67 -8.02 28.02
CA LEU A 11 4.13 -7.96 27.91
C LEU A 11 4.60 -6.65 28.54
N ARG A 12 5.30 -6.76 29.67
CA ARG A 12 5.79 -5.62 30.43
C ARG A 12 7.31 -5.46 30.33
N PHE A 13 7.73 -4.25 29.97
CA PHE A 13 9.12 -3.82 30.06
C PHE A 13 9.19 -2.37 30.55
N ASP A 14 9.60 -2.18 31.81
CA ASP A 14 9.57 -0.86 32.44
C ASP A 14 10.76 0.04 32.06
N ALA A 15 11.83 -0.56 31.53
CA ALA A 15 13.08 0.14 31.22
C ALA A 15 13.51 0.08 29.75
N LEU A 16 12.82 -0.70 28.91
CA LEU A 16 13.23 -0.94 27.53
C LEU A 16 12.95 0.29 26.66
N THR A 17 14.00 0.84 26.06
CA THR A 17 13.92 1.98 25.13
C THR A 17 14.46 1.64 23.75
N GLU A 18 15.36 0.67 23.65
CA GLU A 18 16.06 0.31 22.42
C GLU A 18 16.23 -1.21 22.34
N VAL A 19 16.03 -1.77 21.15
CA VAL A 19 16.31 -3.18 20.82
C VAL A 19 16.74 -3.27 19.36
N ASP A 20 17.43 -4.34 18.99
CA ASP A 20 17.74 -4.56 17.57
C ASP A 20 16.47 -4.85 16.76
N ASN A 21 15.64 -5.79 17.23
CA ASN A 21 14.44 -6.24 16.53
C ASN A 21 13.30 -6.54 17.50
N ILE A 22 12.10 -6.06 17.18
CA ILE A 22 10.85 -6.47 17.82
C ILE A 22 10.22 -7.54 16.92
N ASN A 23 10.10 -8.77 17.43
CA ASN A 23 9.41 -9.86 16.74
C ASN A 23 8.48 -10.57 17.72
N PHE A 24 7.18 -10.34 17.53
CA PHE A 24 6.06 -10.95 18.24
C PHE A 24 5.31 -11.83 17.25
N GLU A 25 5.32 -13.14 17.51
CA GLU A 25 4.74 -14.14 16.61
C GLU A 25 3.95 -15.18 17.39
N ALA A 26 2.75 -15.52 16.91
CA ALA A 26 1.93 -16.55 17.54
C ALA A 26 1.74 -16.31 19.06
N LEU A 27 1.31 -15.08 19.39
CA LEU A 27 0.98 -14.64 20.75
C LEU A 27 -0.53 -14.33 20.85
N PRO A 28 -1.41 -15.31 20.61
CA PRO A 28 -2.86 -15.10 20.43
C PRO A 28 -3.61 -14.62 21.67
N ALA A 29 -2.97 -14.55 22.84
CA ALA A 29 -3.55 -13.97 24.04
C ALA A 29 -3.03 -12.56 24.34
N LEU A 30 -1.98 -12.09 23.64
CA LEU A 30 -1.28 -10.84 23.96
C LEU A 30 -2.14 -9.66 23.53
N GLN A 31 -2.73 -8.97 24.49
CA GLN A 31 -3.74 -7.92 24.25
C GLN A 31 -3.20 -6.51 24.34
N GLN A 32 -2.10 -6.33 25.07
CA GLN A 32 -1.50 -5.03 25.31
C GLN A 32 0.00 -5.15 25.55
N LEU A 33 0.70 -4.02 25.34
CA LEU A 33 2.08 -3.82 25.72
C LEU A 33 2.10 -2.84 26.90
N THR A 34 2.87 -3.17 27.94
CA THR A 34 3.10 -2.29 29.09
C THR A 34 4.55 -1.82 29.08
N PHE A 35 4.88 -0.88 28.19
CA PHE A 35 6.25 -0.33 28.05
C PHE A 35 6.32 1.09 28.60
N SER A 36 6.79 1.23 29.85
CA SER A 36 6.75 2.53 30.55
C SER A 36 7.66 3.61 29.96
N LYS A 37 8.74 3.23 29.27
CA LYS A 37 9.70 4.18 28.67
C LYS A 37 9.57 4.37 27.16
N VAL A 38 8.65 3.65 26.51
CA VAL A 38 8.48 3.61 25.05
C VAL A 38 9.74 3.14 24.31
N VAL A 39 9.59 2.16 23.42
CA VAL A 39 10.69 1.73 22.55
C VAL A 39 10.79 2.68 21.37
N THR A 40 11.90 3.40 21.26
CA THR A 40 12.12 4.43 20.22
C THR A 40 13.09 3.96 19.13
N LYS A 41 13.86 2.89 19.37
CA LYS A 41 14.77 2.30 18.39
C LYS A 41 14.54 0.80 18.22
N ALA A 42 14.29 0.42 16.98
CA ALA A 42 14.31 -0.95 16.49
C ALA A 42 14.55 -0.93 14.97
N SER A 43 15.38 -1.85 14.49
CA SER A 43 15.63 -1.99 13.04
C SER A 43 14.47 -2.68 12.33
N LYS A 44 13.78 -3.60 13.01
CA LYS A 44 12.61 -4.30 12.49
C LYS A 44 11.49 -4.40 13.52
N LEU A 45 10.26 -4.30 13.04
CA LEU A 45 9.05 -4.52 13.81
C LEU A 45 8.18 -5.57 13.12
N ARG A 46 8.02 -6.73 13.74
CA ARG A 46 7.12 -7.77 13.28
C ARG A 46 6.14 -8.13 14.37
N VAL A 47 4.84 -7.97 14.09
CA VAL A 47 3.72 -8.29 14.99
C VAL A 47 2.72 -9.14 14.22
N THR A 48 2.77 -10.45 14.48
CA THR A 48 1.99 -11.43 13.72
C THR A 48 1.24 -12.41 14.61
N ASN A 49 -0.02 -12.71 14.27
CA ASN A 49 -0.85 -13.66 15.02
C ASN A 49 -0.95 -13.31 16.52
N THR A 50 -1.28 -12.05 16.83
CA THR A 50 -1.46 -11.55 18.20
C THR A 50 -2.87 -11.02 18.43
N ASP A 51 -3.23 -10.80 19.70
CA ASP A 51 -4.51 -10.16 20.09
C ASP A 51 -4.35 -8.66 20.39
N LEU A 52 -3.23 -8.06 19.96
CA LEU A 52 -2.92 -6.67 20.24
C LEU A 52 -3.94 -5.77 19.55
N ARG A 53 -4.35 -4.70 20.25
CA ARG A 53 -5.30 -3.69 19.73
C ARG A 53 -4.63 -2.49 19.08
N ASN A 54 -3.41 -2.20 19.52
CA ASN A 54 -2.56 -1.11 19.05
C ASN A 54 -1.08 -1.44 19.35
N LEU A 55 -0.19 -0.53 18.98
CA LEU A 55 1.26 -0.62 19.23
C LEU A 55 1.73 0.39 20.29
N ASN A 56 0.86 0.80 21.21
CA ASN A 56 1.23 1.75 22.27
C ASN A 56 2.45 1.23 23.03
N GLY A 57 3.42 2.11 23.25
CA GLY A 57 4.72 1.75 23.81
C GLY A 57 5.80 1.49 22.77
N ILE A 58 5.51 1.54 21.46
CA ILE A 58 6.49 1.50 20.38
C ILE A 58 6.31 2.77 19.52
N ASP A 59 7.34 3.63 19.48
CA ASP A 59 7.29 4.90 18.73
C ASP A 59 8.65 5.16 18.06
N LEU A 60 8.90 4.38 17.00
CA LEU A 60 10.20 4.34 16.32
C LEU A 60 10.44 5.61 15.47
N GLU A 61 11.68 6.11 15.42
CA GLU A 61 12.04 7.25 14.54
C GLU A 61 12.25 6.82 13.08
N THR A 62 12.80 5.63 12.89
CA THR A 62 13.02 4.98 11.60
C THR A 62 12.73 3.50 11.73
N VAL A 63 12.34 2.85 10.64
CA VAL A 63 12.22 1.39 10.59
C VAL A 63 12.83 0.85 9.30
N GLY A 64 13.53 -0.27 9.39
CA GLY A 64 13.88 -1.06 8.22
C GLY A 64 12.64 -1.78 7.72
N ASP A 65 12.35 -2.93 8.33
CA ASP A 65 11.20 -3.75 7.97
C ASP A 65 10.09 -3.63 9.03
N MET A 66 8.86 -3.41 8.59
CA MET A 66 7.66 -3.42 9.42
C MET A 66 6.62 -4.38 8.83
N GLU A 67 6.21 -5.37 9.61
CA GLU A 67 5.14 -6.30 9.26
C GLU A 67 4.12 -6.39 10.40
N ILE A 68 2.88 -5.98 10.14
CA ILE A 68 1.76 -6.14 11.07
C ILE A 68 0.70 -6.99 10.38
N SER A 69 0.62 -8.28 10.73
CA SER A 69 -0.24 -9.22 10.02
C SER A 69 -1.03 -10.16 10.94
N ASN A 70 -2.23 -10.57 10.54
CA ASN A 70 -3.04 -11.55 11.28
C ASN A 70 -3.34 -11.14 12.73
N ASN A 71 -3.64 -9.85 12.98
CA ASN A 71 -4.03 -9.34 14.29
C ASN A 71 -5.51 -8.89 14.26
N PRO A 72 -6.48 -9.78 14.52
CA PRO A 72 -7.90 -9.53 14.24
C PRO A 72 -8.52 -8.40 15.09
N HIS A 73 -7.91 -8.07 16.24
CA HIS A 73 -8.37 -6.99 17.12
C HIS A 73 -7.53 -5.71 17.02
N MET A 74 -6.53 -5.67 16.13
CA MET A 74 -5.72 -4.47 15.87
C MET A 74 -6.54 -3.41 15.13
N THR A 75 -7.02 -2.40 15.83
CA THR A 75 -7.87 -1.35 15.26
C THR A 75 -7.11 -0.07 14.92
N GLU A 76 -5.94 0.13 15.52
CA GLU A 76 -5.14 1.33 15.27
C GLU A 76 -3.65 1.00 15.26
N VAL A 77 -2.97 1.43 14.20
CA VAL A 77 -1.50 1.50 14.16
C VAL A 77 -1.12 2.95 13.91
N ASN A 78 -0.67 3.59 14.97
CA ASN A 78 -0.22 4.97 14.94
C ASN A 78 1.28 5.04 15.19
N VAL A 79 2.04 5.39 14.15
CA VAL A 79 3.52 5.39 14.17
C VAL A 79 4.03 6.81 13.87
N ASN A 80 3.65 7.72 14.76
CA ASN A 80 3.85 9.15 14.62
C ASN A 80 5.30 9.56 14.42
N LYS A 81 6.28 8.89 15.04
CA LYS A 81 7.69 9.30 14.94
C LYS A 81 8.41 8.79 13.70
N ILE A 82 7.85 7.84 12.96
CA ILE A 82 8.53 7.29 11.80
C ILE A 82 8.60 8.36 10.71
N THR A 83 9.82 8.78 10.38
CA THR A 83 10.08 9.73 9.29
C THR A 83 10.61 9.04 8.04
N ASN A 84 11.21 7.85 8.19
CA ASN A 84 11.80 7.09 7.09
C ASN A 84 11.62 5.58 7.29
N ALA A 85 11.19 4.89 6.23
CA ALA A 85 11.10 3.43 6.18
C ALA A 85 12.03 2.87 5.09
N THR A 86 13.14 2.24 5.46
CA THR A 86 14.20 1.86 4.51
C THR A 86 13.99 0.49 3.86
N GLY A 87 13.16 -0.37 4.47
CA GLY A 87 12.79 -1.69 3.97
C GLY A 87 11.32 -1.75 3.55
N PHE A 88 10.66 -2.87 3.83
CA PHE A 88 9.24 -3.02 3.52
C PHE A 88 8.35 -2.67 4.71
N VAL A 89 7.21 -2.07 4.43
CA VAL A 89 6.12 -1.85 5.37
C VAL A 89 4.90 -2.61 4.85
N SER A 90 4.39 -3.56 5.62
CA SER A 90 3.29 -4.42 5.19
C SER A 90 2.24 -4.59 6.28
N PHE A 91 0.98 -4.42 5.87
CA PHE A 91 -0.21 -4.66 6.70
C PHE A 91 -1.14 -5.63 5.97
N SER A 92 -1.60 -6.69 6.65
CA SER A 92 -2.54 -7.65 6.05
C SER A 92 -3.30 -8.46 7.10
N ALA A 93 -4.55 -8.83 6.80
CA ALA A 93 -5.34 -9.72 7.67
C ALA A 93 -5.45 -9.24 9.14
N ASN A 94 -5.48 -7.93 9.35
CA ASN A 94 -5.75 -7.35 10.66
C ASN A 94 -7.27 -7.09 10.82
N SER A 95 -7.68 -6.37 11.87
CA SER A 95 -9.07 -5.95 12.02
C SER A 95 -9.57 -5.22 10.77
N VAL A 96 -10.81 -5.48 10.38
CA VAL A 96 -11.48 -4.76 9.28
C VAL A 96 -11.65 -3.26 9.58
N ASN A 97 -11.53 -2.86 10.84
CA ASN A 97 -11.57 -1.48 11.31
C ASN A 97 -10.17 -0.87 11.51
N LEU A 98 -9.12 -1.51 10.98
CA LEU A 98 -7.75 -1.04 11.17
C LEU A 98 -7.53 0.32 10.49
N LYS A 99 -7.19 1.31 11.31
CA LYS A 99 -6.69 2.61 10.90
C LYS A 99 -5.17 2.66 10.99
N ILE A 100 -4.53 3.12 9.92
CA ILE A 100 -3.07 3.17 9.82
C ILE A 100 -2.64 4.62 9.60
N MET A 101 -1.79 5.14 10.47
CA MET A 101 -1.37 6.53 10.45
C MET A 101 0.16 6.66 10.46
N PHE A 102 0.69 7.29 9.40
CA PHE A 102 2.09 7.68 9.28
C PHE A 102 2.20 9.20 9.06
N PRO A 103 1.87 10.03 10.06
CA PRO A 103 1.73 11.47 9.83
C PRO A 103 3.04 12.18 9.51
N ASN A 104 4.19 11.65 9.93
CA ASN A 104 5.50 12.27 9.71
C ASN A 104 6.40 11.50 8.73
N LEU A 105 5.92 10.40 8.14
CA LEU A 105 6.70 9.60 7.19
C LEU A 105 6.93 10.41 5.93
N GLN A 106 8.19 10.66 5.58
CA GLN A 106 8.57 11.44 4.40
C GLN A 106 9.03 10.54 3.25
N ASN A 107 9.75 9.46 3.57
CA ASN A 107 10.30 8.54 2.58
C ASN A 107 10.04 7.09 2.97
N ALA A 108 9.75 6.24 1.99
CA ALA A 108 9.68 4.80 2.17
C ALA A 108 10.33 4.05 1.00
N LEU A 109 10.77 2.81 1.19
CA LEU A 109 11.12 1.93 0.08
C LEU A 109 9.86 1.28 -0.50
N ASN A 110 9.27 0.32 0.23
CA ASN A 110 8.07 -0.41 -0.19
C ASN A 110 6.98 -0.32 0.88
N MET A 111 5.75 -0.02 0.48
CA MET A 111 4.58 -0.02 1.36
C MET A 111 3.43 -0.81 0.75
N THR A 112 2.86 -1.73 1.50
CA THR A 112 1.70 -2.54 1.12
C THR A 112 0.64 -2.49 2.20
N PHE A 113 -0.58 -2.14 1.79
CA PHE A 113 -1.74 -2.06 2.67
C PHE A 113 -2.85 -2.98 2.17
N ARG A 114 -3.26 -3.92 3.02
CA ARG A 114 -4.36 -4.85 2.79
C ARG A 114 -5.36 -4.82 3.92
N ASN A 115 -6.65 -4.82 3.57
CA ASN A 115 -7.76 -4.89 4.52
C ASN A 115 -7.76 -3.77 5.58
N ALA A 116 -7.26 -2.59 5.25
CA ALA A 116 -7.32 -1.42 6.12
C ALA A 116 -8.61 -0.61 5.86
N SER A 117 -9.19 -0.04 6.92
CA SER A 117 -10.31 0.90 6.80
C SER A 117 -9.86 2.35 6.59
N GLU A 118 -8.60 2.67 6.91
CA GLU A 118 -8.03 4.01 6.73
C GLU A 118 -6.51 3.91 6.60
N VAL A 119 -5.92 4.66 5.66
CA VAL A 119 -4.46 4.82 5.53
C VAL A 119 -4.14 6.30 5.34
N SER A 120 -3.43 6.89 6.30
CA SER A 120 -3.09 8.31 6.32
C SER A 120 -1.58 8.53 6.10
N LEU A 121 -1.23 9.18 4.99
CA LEU A 121 0.14 9.44 4.54
C LEU A 121 0.38 10.94 4.22
N PRO A 122 0.02 11.89 5.10
CA PRO A 122 -0.02 13.32 4.77
C PRO A 122 1.36 13.92 4.46
N SER A 123 2.42 13.38 5.06
CA SER A 123 3.80 13.86 4.88
C SER A 123 4.61 13.08 3.84
N LEU A 124 4.05 12.01 3.27
CA LEU A 124 4.80 11.12 2.39
C LEU A 124 5.18 11.89 1.12
N LYS A 125 6.48 12.06 0.89
CA LYS A 125 7.03 12.75 -0.27
C LYS A 125 7.42 11.79 -1.37
N LYS A 126 8.05 10.67 -1.01
CA LYS A 126 8.58 9.71 -1.98
C LYS A 126 8.49 8.27 -1.50
N THR A 127 8.23 7.37 -2.43
CA THR A 127 8.58 5.95 -2.27
C THR A 127 9.60 5.53 -3.32
N THR A 128 10.54 4.64 -2.98
CA THR A 128 11.57 4.19 -3.93
C THR A 128 11.07 3.04 -4.81
N GLY A 129 10.34 2.10 -4.22
CA GLY A 129 9.69 0.98 -4.90
C GLY A 129 8.17 1.11 -4.84
N LEU A 130 7.50 0.10 -4.30
CA LEU A 130 6.04 -0.02 -4.35
C LEU A 130 5.31 0.86 -3.33
N LEU A 131 4.25 1.54 -3.75
CA LEU A 131 3.16 2.01 -2.90
C LEU A 131 1.86 1.31 -3.34
N GLY A 132 1.44 0.29 -2.61
CA GLY A 132 0.38 -0.64 -3.02
C GLY A 132 -0.79 -0.74 -2.02
N PHE A 133 -2.00 -0.72 -2.56
CA PHE A 133 -3.27 -0.79 -1.83
C PHE A 133 -4.16 -1.88 -2.43
N TYR A 134 -4.47 -2.91 -1.64
CA TYR A 134 -5.18 -4.10 -2.11
C TYR A 134 -6.36 -4.43 -1.18
N SER A 135 -7.57 -4.51 -1.72
CA SER A 135 -8.75 -4.98 -0.98
C SER A 135 -8.98 -4.21 0.34
N ASN A 136 -8.75 -2.90 0.32
CA ASN A 136 -9.03 -2.02 1.46
C ASN A 136 -10.48 -1.56 1.48
N PHE A 137 -10.89 -1.01 2.62
CA PHE A 137 -12.26 -0.63 2.92
C PHE A 137 -12.46 0.89 3.02
N PHE A 138 -11.42 1.70 2.80
CA PHE A 138 -11.51 3.16 2.77
C PHE A 138 -12.24 3.67 1.52
N GLU A 139 -12.91 4.81 1.66
CA GLU A 139 -13.63 5.49 0.57
C GLU A 139 -12.76 6.48 -0.19
N ASP A 140 -11.74 7.02 0.48
CA ASP A 140 -10.82 8.01 -0.06
C ASP A 140 -9.36 7.59 0.19
N PHE A 141 -8.50 7.89 -0.79
CA PHE A 141 -7.06 7.85 -0.59
C PHE A 141 -6.42 9.18 -0.96
N SER A 142 -5.57 9.71 -0.07
CA SER A 142 -4.84 10.95 -0.29
C SER A 142 -3.40 10.87 0.20
N ALA A 143 -2.47 11.34 -0.63
CA ALA A 143 -1.08 11.57 -0.28
C ALA A 143 -0.65 12.93 -0.86
N PRO A 144 -1.00 14.04 -0.18
CA PRO A 144 -0.95 15.39 -0.76
C PRO A 144 0.46 15.87 -1.08
N ASN A 145 1.48 15.33 -0.40
CA ASN A 145 2.87 15.70 -0.58
C ASN A 145 3.66 14.72 -1.46
N LEU A 146 3.03 13.65 -1.95
CA LEU A 146 3.71 12.61 -2.73
C LEU A 146 4.09 13.20 -4.09
N THR A 147 5.39 13.31 -4.36
CA THR A 147 5.94 13.84 -5.62
C THR A 147 6.42 12.75 -6.56
N SER A 148 6.92 11.63 -6.02
CA SER A 148 7.36 10.51 -6.83
C SER A 148 7.25 9.17 -6.12
N THR A 149 6.89 8.11 -6.86
CA THR A 149 6.79 6.73 -6.37
C THR A 149 7.50 5.79 -7.35
N GLY A 150 7.86 4.58 -6.92
CA GLY A 150 8.23 3.50 -7.84
C GLY A 150 6.98 3.02 -8.55
N ASP A 151 6.38 1.93 -8.08
CA ASP A 151 5.06 1.47 -8.53
C ASP A 151 3.96 2.14 -7.67
N LEU A 152 2.83 2.46 -8.29
CA LEU A 152 1.63 2.91 -7.60
C LEU A 152 0.47 2.00 -7.98
N VAL A 153 -0.07 1.28 -7.00
CA VAL A 153 -1.06 0.23 -7.25
C VAL A 153 -2.27 0.40 -6.35
N LEU A 154 -3.45 0.54 -6.94
CA LEU A 154 -4.73 0.54 -6.25
C LEU A 154 -5.64 -0.52 -6.88
N VAL A 155 -5.76 -1.67 -6.22
CA VAL A 155 -6.47 -2.83 -6.77
C VAL A 155 -7.52 -3.37 -5.78
N ASP A 156 -8.71 -3.69 -6.29
CA ASP A 156 -9.80 -4.32 -5.53
C ASP A 156 -10.28 -3.52 -4.29
N ASN A 157 -10.07 -2.20 -4.24
CA ASN A 157 -10.59 -1.36 -3.16
C ASN A 157 -12.03 -0.95 -3.53
N SER A 158 -12.99 -1.86 -3.34
CA SER A 158 -14.35 -1.73 -3.88
C SER A 158 -15.12 -0.49 -3.42
N LYS A 159 -14.77 0.06 -2.26
CA LYS A 159 -15.34 1.29 -1.67
C LYS A 159 -14.61 2.57 -2.07
N LEU A 160 -13.41 2.47 -2.62
CA LEU A 160 -12.61 3.63 -3.03
C LEU A 160 -13.35 4.38 -4.13
N SER A 161 -13.70 5.63 -3.84
CA SER A 161 -14.46 6.52 -4.71
C SER A 161 -13.65 7.74 -5.16
N ASN A 162 -12.57 8.06 -4.46
CA ASN A 162 -11.74 9.23 -4.73
C ASN A 162 -10.26 8.99 -4.41
N ILE A 163 -9.39 9.45 -5.31
CA ILE A 163 -7.92 9.41 -5.17
C ILE A 163 -7.43 10.84 -5.32
N SER A 164 -6.63 11.35 -4.38
CA SER A 164 -6.06 12.70 -4.43
C SER A 164 -4.53 12.68 -4.29
N LEU A 165 -3.84 13.05 -5.36
CA LEU A 165 -2.39 13.05 -5.49
C LEU A 165 -1.91 14.36 -6.16
N PRO A 166 -2.22 15.53 -5.57
CA PRO A 166 -2.05 16.85 -6.20
C PRO A 166 -0.59 17.24 -6.47
N ALA A 167 0.37 16.61 -5.78
CA ALA A 167 1.80 16.85 -5.95
C ALA A 167 2.52 15.80 -6.80
N LEU A 168 1.84 14.72 -7.22
CA LEU A 168 2.52 13.60 -7.87
C LEU A 168 2.96 14.00 -9.27
N GLU A 169 4.26 13.93 -9.53
CA GLU A 169 4.90 14.31 -10.80
C GLU A 169 5.42 13.08 -11.56
N THR A 170 5.88 12.04 -10.87
CA THR A 170 6.50 10.87 -11.52
C THR A 170 6.16 9.54 -10.86
N VAL A 171 5.69 8.58 -11.66
CA VAL A 171 5.64 7.16 -11.31
C VAL A 171 6.80 6.46 -12.03
N ARG A 172 7.81 5.97 -11.30
CA ARG A 172 9.02 5.39 -11.92
C ARG A 172 8.81 3.96 -12.42
N GLY A 173 7.76 3.28 -11.97
CA GLY A 173 7.33 1.97 -12.44
C GLY A 173 5.92 2.05 -13.02
N ALA A 174 5.07 1.07 -12.71
CA ALA A 174 3.70 1.01 -13.17
C ALA A 174 2.76 1.87 -12.31
N PHE A 175 1.81 2.54 -12.96
CA PHE A 175 0.64 3.11 -12.31
C PHE A 175 -0.58 2.24 -12.65
N GLN A 176 -1.01 1.44 -11.68
CA GLN A 176 -2.11 0.51 -11.84
C GLN A 176 -3.33 0.90 -10.99
N ILE A 177 -4.48 0.96 -11.64
CA ILE A 177 -5.79 1.11 -11.00
C ILE A 177 -6.69 0.02 -11.56
N ALA A 178 -7.06 -0.97 -10.74
CA ALA A 178 -7.91 -2.06 -11.21
C ALA A 178 -9.04 -2.40 -10.23
N ASN A 179 -10.25 -2.63 -10.75
CA ASN A 179 -11.39 -3.15 -9.99
C ASN A 179 -11.76 -2.34 -8.71
N ASN A 180 -11.60 -1.01 -8.75
CA ASN A 180 -12.11 -0.12 -7.70
C ASN A 180 -13.52 0.34 -8.11
N THR A 181 -14.53 -0.48 -7.81
CA THR A 181 -15.88 -0.36 -8.40
C THR A 181 -16.64 0.95 -8.09
N ALA A 182 -16.28 1.63 -7.00
CA ALA A 182 -16.86 2.93 -6.63
C ALA A 182 -16.12 4.13 -7.25
N LEU A 183 -14.92 3.92 -7.82
CA LEU A 183 -14.09 4.98 -8.40
C LEU A 183 -14.61 5.34 -9.80
N LYS A 184 -15.32 6.47 -9.89
CA LYS A 184 -15.95 6.91 -11.15
C LYS A 184 -15.12 7.87 -11.98
N SER A 185 -14.19 8.56 -11.35
CA SER A 185 -13.31 9.52 -12.00
C SER A 185 -11.90 9.48 -11.42
N ILE A 186 -10.92 9.80 -12.25
CA ILE A 186 -9.51 9.91 -11.89
C ILE A 186 -9.01 11.26 -12.38
N THR A 187 -9.25 12.32 -11.61
CA THR A 187 -9.01 13.72 -12.03
C THR A 187 -8.09 14.48 -11.07
N ASN A 188 -7.96 14.04 -9.82
CA ASN A 188 -7.16 14.72 -8.78
C ASN A 188 -5.67 14.30 -8.79
N VAL A 189 -5.10 14.15 -9.98
CA VAL A 189 -3.66 13.88 -10.21
C VAL A 189 -3.07 14.87 -11.23
N PRO A 190 -3.27 16.19 -11.06
CA PRO A 190 -3.05 17.19 -12.11
C PRO A 190 -1.58 17.43 -12.48
N LYS A 191 -0.64 17.00 -11.64
CA LYS A 191 0.80 17.27 -11.84
C LYS A 191 1.56 16.09 -12.44
N LEU A 192 0.93 14.95 -12.68
CA LEU A 192 1.64 13.77 -13.16
C LEU A 192 2.16 14.02 -14.57
N GLU A 193 3.47 14.02 -14.74
CA GLU A 193 4.16 14.34 -15.99
C GLU A 193 4.69 13.08 -16.68
N THR A 194 5.19 12.10 -15.90
CA THR A 194 5.84 10.92 -16.47
C THR A 194 5.49 9.63 -15.74
N ILE A 195 5.23 8.58 -16.52
CA ILE A 195 5.18 7.19 -16.06
C ILE A 195 6.30 6.42 -16.78
N ASN A 196 7.34 6.01 -16.06
CA ASN A 196 8.47 5.29 -16.65
C ASN A 196 8.17 3.79 -16.88
N GLY A 197 7.10 3.26 -16.27
CA GLY A 197 6.56 1.94 -16.55
C GLY A 197 5.24 2.02 -17.32
N ALA A 198 4.32 1.10 -17.03
CA ALA A 198 3.02 1.05 -17.68
C ALA A 198 1.96 1.89 -16.94
N LEU A 199 1.06 2.51 -17.70
CA LEU A 199 -0.25 2.93 -17.20
C LEU A 199 -1.22 1.77 -17.43
N ASP A 200 -1.83 1.24 -16.37
CA ASP A 200 -2.80 0.14 -16.46
C ASP A 200 -4.04 0.44 -15.63
N PHE A 201 -5.02 1.09 -16.26
CA PHE A 201 -6.30 1.45 -15.67
C PHE A 201 -7.40 0.55 -16.22
N ALA A 202 -8.03 -0.24 -15.35
CA ALA A 202 -9.09 -1.17 -15.69
C ALA A 202 -10.24 -1.11 -14.67
N GLY A 203 -11.39 -0.52 -15.04
CA GLY A 203 -12.48 -0.34 -14.08
C GLY A 203 -13.81 0.06 -14.72
N ASN A 204 -14.60 0.85 -14.00
CA ASN A 204 -15.89 1.35 -14.44
C ASN A 204 -15.99 2.89 -14.34
N PHE A 205 -14.85 3.57 -14.44
CA PHE A 205 -14.73 5.03 -14.46
C PHE A 205 -15.16 5.59 -15.82
N SER A 206 -15.77 6.78 -15.85
CA SER A 206 -16.16 7.45 -17.10
C SER A 206 -15.28 8.66 -17.41
N GLU A 207 -14.43 9.07 -16.47
CA GLU A 207 -13.63 10.29 -16.59
C GLU A 207 -12.21 10.05 -16.08
N VAL A 208 -11.23 10.45 -16.89
CA VAL A 208 -9.82 10.51 -16.49
C VAL A 208 -9.27 11.82 -17.01
N ASP A 209 -8.66 12.61 -16.11
CA ASP A 209 -7.99 13.86 -16.46
C ASP A 209 -6.57 13.87 -15.86
N LEU A 210 -5.57 13.83 -16.74
CA LEU A 210 -4.14 13.93 -16.39
C LEU A 210 -3.51 14.99 -17.28
N PRO A 211 -3.81 16.29 -17.06
CA PRO A 211 -3.56 17.36 -18.03
C PRO A 211 -2.08 17.61 -18.31
N LYS A 212 -1.19 17.16 -17.42
CA LYS A 212 0.26 17.26 -17.56
C LYS A 212 0.96 15.99 -18.02
N LEU A 213 0.24 14.88 -18.16
CA LEU A 213 0.88 13.62 -18.51
C LEU A 213 1.45 13.75 -19.92
N ASP A 214 2.77 13.67 -20.03
CA ASP A 214 3.47 13.85 -21.31
C ASP A 214 4.04 12.52 -21.80
N GLU A 215 4.61 11.68 -20.93
CA GLU A 215 5.30 10.45 -21.35
C GLU A 215 4.86 9.19 -20.58
N VAL A 216 4.64 8.09 -21.31
CA VAL A 216 4.49 6.72 -20.76
C VAL A 216 5.49 5.79 -21.44
N ARG A 217 6.52 5.34 -20.72
CA ARG A 217 7.61 4.52 -21.30
C ARG A 217 7.29 3.04 -21.37
N GLY A 218 6.21 2.59 -20.74
CA GLY A 218 5.67 1.24 -20.86
C GLY A 218 4.42 1.19 -21.73
N GLN A 219 3.57 0.21 -21.46
CA GLN A 219 2.26 0.09 -22.09
C GLN A 219 1.32 1.18 -21.54
N PHE A 220 0.45 1.69 -22.41
CA PHE A 220 -0.70 2.49 -22.00
C PHE A 220 -1.94 1.62 -22.20
N ASN A 221 -2.54 1.18 -21.11
CA ASN A 221 -3.76 0.39 -21.11
C ASN A 221 -4.82 1.09 -20.26
N MET A 222 -5.82 1.66 -20.90
CA MET A 222 -6.96 2.32 -20.25
C MET A 222 -8.25 1.69 -20.78
N GLN A 223 -8.89 0.88 -19.95
CA GLN A 223 -10.13 0.18 -20.29
C GLN A 223 -11.17 0.43 -19.22
N SER A 224 -12.37 0.82 -19.66
CA SER A 224 -13.48 1.02 -18.75
C SER A 224 -14.78 0.40 -19.26
N SER A 225 -15.56 -0.17 -18.35
CA SER A 225 -16.94 -0.53 -18.62
C SER A 225 -17.88 0.69 -18.58
N GLY A 226 -17.42 1.83 -18.07
CA GLY A 226 -18.10 3.12 -18.14
C GLY A 226 -17.94 3.78 -19.51
N ASP A 227 -18.74 4.82 -19.77
CA ASP A 227 -18.70 5.59 -21.02
C ASP A 227 -17.50 6.56 -21.02
N LEU A 228 -16.31 5.99 -21.21
CA LEU A 228 -15.04 6.71 -21.25
C LEU A 228 -14.76 7.20 -22.67
N ASP A 229 -14.58 8.51 -22.82
CA ASP A 229 -14.07 9.11 -24.06
C ASP A 229 -12.55 8.92 -24.19
N CYS A 230 -12.14 8.31 -25.30
CA CYS A 230 -10.74 8.03 -25.63
C CYS A 230 -10.13 9.03 -26.61
N GLU A 231 -10.91 9.91 -27.23
CA GLU A 231 -10.41 10.89 -28.20
C GLU A 231 -9.31 11.79 -27.60
N PRO A 232 -9.42 12.31 -26.36
CA PRO A 232 -8.36 13.13 -25.75
C PRO A 232 -7.01 12.40 -25.63
N TRP A 233 -7.05 11.07 -25.48
CA TRP A 233 -5.88 10.23 -25.25
C TRP A 233 -5.16 9.82 -26.53
N GLU A 234 -5.78 9.95 -27.71
CA GLU A 234 -5.12 9.58 -28.97
C GLU A 234 -3.83 10.38 -29.22
N LYS A 235 -3.76 11.62 -28.73
CA LYS A 235 -2.55 12.46 -28.80
C LYS A 235 -1.38 11.86 -28.02
N MET A 236 -1.66 11.14 -26.93
CA MET A 236 -0.64 10.51 -26.10
C MET A 236 0.07 9.34 -26.79
N LYS A 237 -0.52 8.77 -27.84
CA LYS A 237 0.02 7.61 -28.56
C LYS A 237 1.46 7.83 -29.05
N ALA A 238 1.81 9.06 -29.45
CA ALA A 238 3.16 9.41 -29.89
C ALA A 238 4.20 9.40 -28.76
N ASN A 239 3.75 9.60 -27.52
CA ASN A 239 4.59 9.64 -26.32
C ASN A 239 4.52 8.36 -25.49
N VAL A 240 3.89 7.31 -26.03
CA VAL A 240 3.81 5.98 -25.44
C VAL A 240 4.82 5.08 -26.14
N ARG A 241 5.74 4.47 -25.39
CA ARG A 241 6.78 3.59 -25.98
C ARG A 241 6.31 2.15 -26.15
N GLY A 242 5.31 1.72 -25.37
CA GLY A 242 4.71 0.40 -25.46
C GLY A 242 3.42 0.36 -26.28
N LYS A 243 2.63 -0.68 -26.08
CA LYS A 243 1.30 -0.81 -26.68
C LYS A 243 0.37 0.27 -26.12
N PHE A 244 -0.33 0.99 -27.00
CA PHE A 244 -1.40 1.90 -26.63
C PHE A 244 -2.77 1.23 -26.81
N THR A 245 -3.62 1.28 -25.79
CA THR A 245 -5.00 0.80 -25.79
C THR A 245 -5.84 1.72 -24.92
N CYS A 246 -6.82 2.39 -25.52
CA CYS A 246 -7.89 3.10 -24.81
C CYS A 246 -9.24 2.55 -25.28
N ARG A 247 -10.12 2.14 -24.36
CA ARG A 247 -11.47 1.65 -24.68
C ARG A 247 -12.49 1.99 -23.57
N GLY A 248 -13.55 2.72 -23.92
CA GLY A 248 -14.76 2.88 -23.10
C GLY A 248 -15.86 1.87 -23.45
N GLY A 249 -16.83 1.71 -22.54
CA GLY A 249 -18.04 0.89 -22.73
C GLY A 249 -17.78 -0.62 -22.91
N VAL A 250 -16.62 -1.14 -22.48
CA VAL A 250 -16.28 -2.56 -22.72
C VAL A 250 -16.96 -3.49 -21.71
N ARG A 251 -17.50 -4.62 -22.19
CA ARG A 251 -18.12 -5.65 -21.33
C ARG A 251 -17.11 -6.48 -20.54
N THR A 252 -15.91 -6.64 -21.08
CA THR A 252 -14.84 -7.43 -20.47
C THR A 252 -13.57 -6.59 -20.45
N LEU A 253 -13.07 -6.33 -19.25
CA LEU A 253 -11.82 -5.62 -19.04
C LEU A 253 -10.65 -6.58 -19.23
N SER A 254 -9.58 -6.13 -19.89
CA SER A 254 -8.33 -6.88 -20.00
C SER A 254 -7.17 -6.07 -19.40
N PRO A 255 -6.94 -6.15 -18.07
CA PRO A 255 -5.79 -5.50 -17.45
C PRO A 255 -4.48 -5.94 -18.10
N GLY A 256 -3.56 -5.00 -18.30
CA GLY A 256 -2.23 -5.27 -18.88
C GLY A 256 -1.30 -5.94 -17.87
N ILE A 257 -1.53 -5.69 -16.58
CA ILE A 257 -0.86 -6.31 -15.45
C ILE A 257 -1.91 -7.12 -14.68
N PRO A 258 -1.77 -8.46 -14.59
CA PRO A 258 -2.69 -9.26 -13.80
C PRO A 258 -2.71 -8.82 -12.34
N ALA A 259 -3.89 -8.75 -11.72
CA ALA A 259 -4.03 -8.47 -10.30
C ALA A 259 -3.18 -9.42 -9.43
N THR A 260 -3.01 -10.68 -9.86
CA THR A 260 -2.16 -11.68 -9.20
C THR A 260 -0.67 -11.32 -9.18
N LEU A 261 -0.14 -10.67 -10.22
CA LEU A 261 1.25 -10.19 -10.23
C LEU A 261 1.42 -9.00 -9.28
N ALA A 262 0.45 -8.09 -9.26
CA ALA A 262 0.44 -6.97 -8.33
C ALA A 262 0.41 -7.46 -6.87
N LEU A 263 -0.42 -8.49 -6.60
CA LEU A 263 -0.51 -9.13 -5.29
C LEU A 263 0.83 -9.79 -4.86
N ALA A 264 1.57 -10.40 -5.79
CA ALA A 264 2.87 -11.04 -5.53
C ALA A 264 4.00 -10.03 -5.22
N GLN A 265 4.01 -8.87 -5.89
CA GLN A 265 4.95 -7.78 -5.59
C GLN A 265 4.75 -7.20 -4.18
N ALA A 266 3.53 -7.32 -3.65
CA ALA A 266 3.13 -6.76 -2.36
C ALA A 266 3.63 -7.56 -1.14
N ASN A 267 4.11 -8.80 -1.32
CA ASN A 267 4.66 -9.60 -0.21
C ASN A 267 5.70 -10.63 -0.68
N PRO A 268 6.96 -10.23 -0.94
CA PRO A 268 8.00 -11.17 -1.38
C PRO A 268 8.32 -12.27 -0.35
N LEU A 269 7.99 -12.08 0.94
CA LEU A 269 8.14 -13.11 1.98
C LEU A 269 7.09 -14.23 1.88
N ALA A 270 5.92 -13.97 1.28
CA ALA A 270 4.91 -15.00 1.03
C ALA A 270 5.32 -15.97 -0.09
N LEU A 271 6.18 -15.54 -1.04
CA LEU A 271 6.73 -16.47 -2.05
C LEU A 271 7.72 -17.47 -1.44
N LEU A 272 8.42 -17.10 -0.37
CA LEU A 272 9.37 -17.99 0.31
C LEU A 272 8.67 -19.07 1.15
N SER A 273 7.46 -18.84 1.66
CA SER A 273 6.68 -19.86 2.38
C SER A 273 5.98 -20.86 1.45
N LEU A 274 5.68 -20.47 0.21
CA LEU A 274 5.12 -21.37 -0.82
C LEU A 274 6.19 -22.21 -1.53
N ALA A 275 7.46 -21.81 -1.48
CA ALA A 275 8.58 -22.55 -2.05
C ALA A 275 9.12 -23.66 -1.13
N THR A 276 8.51 -23.89 0.05
CA THR A 276 8.99 -24.89 1.03
C THR A 276 7.96 -25.93 1.45
N SER A 277 6.81 -26.07 0.77
CA SER A 277 6.01 -27.28 0.94
C SER A 277 6.57 -28.41 0.07
N PRO A 278 7.15 -29.48 0.64
CA PRO A 278 7.41 -30.67 -0.14
C PRO A 278 6.04 -31.23 -0.54
N GLN A 279 5.85 -31.47 -1.83
CA GLN A 279 4.80 -32.38 -2.30
C GLN A 279 5.04 -33.73 -1.62
N ALA A 280 4.17 -34.09 -0.68
CA ALA A 280 4.14 -35.41 -0.07
C ALA A 280 2.99 -36.19 -0.71
N GLU A 281 3.41 -37.24 -1.43
CA GLU A 281 2.71 -38.45 -1.93
C GLU A 281 1.28 -38.35 -2.48
#